data_AF-A0AAN8CPZ3-F1
#
_entry.id   AF-A0AAN8CPZ3-F1
#
_cell.length_a   1.000
_cell.length_b   1.000
_cell.length_c   1.000
_cell.angle_alpha   90.00
_cell.angle_beta   90.00
_cell.angle_gamma   90.00
#
_symmetry.space_group_name_H-M   'P 1'
#
loop_
_entity.id
_entity.type
_entity.pdbx_description
1 polymer ?
#
loop_
_entity_poly.entity_id
_entity_poly.type
_entity_poly.pdbx_seq_one_letter_code
_entity_poly.pdbx_strand_id
1 'polypeptide(L)'
;MNISVDLRTLRAVRVLRPLKLVSGIPSLQIVLKSIMKAMVPLLQIGLLLFFAILMFAIIGLEFYSGKLHYTCTPQHGILENETVDSSEYEVPCGVRRCPDKYSCSDTWIGPNDGITQFDNILFAVLTVFQCITMEGWTTVLYNTDDALGPNFNWIYFIPLIIIGSFFVLNLVLGVLSGEFAKERERVENRRSFMKLRRQQQIERELNGYRAWIDRAGSDPALVLSAEEHDDPCYLSAAVPQ
;
A
#
# COMPACT_ATOMS: atom_id res chain seq x y z
N MET A 1 -33.41 12.16 -8.68
CA MET A 1 -32.86 11.23 -7.68
C MET A 1 -33.13 11.80 -6.30
N ASN A 2 -34.20 11.35 -5.65
CA ASN A 2 -34.52 11.70 -4.25
C ASN A 2 -33.61 10.86 -3.36
N ILE A 3 -32.51 11.43 -2.88
CA ILE A 3 -31.66 10.77 -1.89
C ILE A 3 -32.36 10.95 -0.53
N SER A 4 -33.23 10.02 -0.17
CA SER A 4 -33.68 9.86 1.21
C SER A 4 -32.51 9.33 2.03
N VAL A 5 -31.59 10.21 2.43
CA VAL A 5 -30.48 9.87 3.31
C VAL A 5 -31.10 9.48 4.65
N ASP A 6 -31.27 8.17 4.85
CA ASP A 6 -31.92 7.62 6.03
C ASP A 6 -31.11 8.01 7.28
N LEU A 7 -31.75 8.57 8.30
CA LEU A 7 -31.11 9.03 9.54
C LEU A 7 -30.31 7.92 10.26
N ARG A 8 -30.54 6.66 9.87
CA ARG A 8 -29.74 5.48 10.24
C ARG A 8 -28.31 5.52 9.70
N THR A 9 -28.08 5.98 8.47
CA THR A 9 -26.73 6.09 7.88
C THR A 9 -25.89 7.16 8.59
N LEU A 10 -26.50 8.25 9.04
CA LEU A 10 -25.83 9.28 9.86
C LEU A 10 -25.41 8.77 11.26
N ARG A 11 -26.02 7.69 11.77
CA ARG A 11 -25.56 7.04 13.01
C ARG A 11 -24.25 6.28 12.80
N ALA A 12 -23.93 5.84 11.58
CA ALA A 12 -22.65 5.21 11.26
C ALA A 12 -21.46 6.17 11.45
N VAL A 13 -21.65 7.49 11.31
CA VAL A 13 -20.62 8.51 11.58
C VAL A 13 -20.07 8.40 13.02
N ARG A 14 -20.83 7.81 13.95
CA ARG A 14 -20.36 7.55 15.32
C ARG A 14 -19.19 6.56 15.36
N VAL A 15 -18.98 5.74 14.32
CA VAL A 15 -17.82 4.86 14.16
C VAL A 15 -16.50 5.64 14.01
N LEU A 16 -16.56 6.92 13.64
CA LEU A 16 -15.39 7.80 13.54
C LEU A 16 -15.03 8.45 14.88
N ARG A 17 -15.85 8.31 15.94
CA ARG A 17 -15.55 8.87 17.27
C ARG A 17 -14.21 8.40 17.84
N PRO A 18 -13.78 7.13 17.71
CA PRO A 18 -12.45 6.70 18.13
C PRO A 18 -11.30 7.43 17.43
N LEU A 19 -11.49 7.94 16.19
CA LEU A 19 -10.46 8.75 15.53
C LEU A 19 -10.24 10.10 16.23
N LYS A 20 -11.20 10.61 17.00
CA LYS A 20 -10.97 11.77 17.86
C LYS A 20 -9.99 11.48 19.00
N LEU A 21 -9.85 10.22 19.45
CA LEU A 21 -8.83 9.84 20.44
C LEU A 21 -7.41 9.98 19.87
N VAL A 22 -7.24 9.71 18.57
CA VAL A 22 -5.96 9.91 17.87
C VAL A 22 -5.57 11.39 17.85
N SER A 23 -6.55 12.30 17.70
CA SER A 23 -6.29 13.74 17.78
C SER A 23 -6.12 14.27 19.21
N GLY A 24 -6.55 13.53 20.23
CA GLY A 24 -6.31 13.86 21.64
C GLY A 24 -4.92 13.48 22.15
N ILE A 25 -4.29 12.46 21.56
CA ILE A 25 -2.99 11.93 22.00
C ILE A 25 -1.89 12.38 21.01
N PRO A 26 -0.95 13.26 21.41
CA PRO A 26 0.06 13.81 20.50
C PRO A 26 0.97 12.73 19.88
N SER A 27 1.23 11.63 20.59
CA SER A 27 2.03 10.51 20.08
C SER A 27 1.41 9.84 18.85
N LEU A 28 0.08 9.66 18.82
CA LEU A 28 -0.63 9.03 17.70
C LEU A 28 -0.69 9.94 16.47
N GLN A 29 -0.80 11.26 16.68
CA GLN A 29 -0.77 12.25 15.60
C GLN A 29 0.55 12.21 14.83
N ILE A 30 1.67 12.03 15.53
CA ILE A 30 3.00 11.94 14.90
C ILE A 30 3.08 10.71 13.98
N VAL A 31 2.56 9.56 14.43
CA VAL A 31 2.53 8.33 13.63
C VAL A 31 1.65 8.50 12.38
N LEU A 32 0.42 9.00 12.55
CA LEU A 32 -0.51 9.16 11.42
C LEU A 32 -0.02 10.18 10.38
N LYS A 33 0.58 11.28 10.83
CA LYS A 33 1.22 12.27 9.94
C LYS A 33 2.41 11.67 9.18
N SER A 34 3.13 10.75 9.80
CA SER A 34 4.24 10.02 9.15
C SER A 34 3.72 9.08 8.06
N ILE A 35 2.61 8.37 8.32
CA ILE A 35 1.95 7.51 7.33
C ILE A 35 1.44 8.33 6.13
N MET A 36 0.77 9.46 6.36
CA MET A 36 0.30 10.30 5.26
C MET A 36 1.45 10.84 4.41
N LYS A 37 2.60 11.18 5.02
CA LYS A 37 3.78 11.62 4.28
C LYS A 37 4.40 10.51 3.44
N ALA A 38 4.32 9.26 3.91
CA ALA A 38 4.75 8.09 3.14
C ALA A 38 3.79 7.77 1.99
N MET A 39 2.49 8.02 2.13
CA MET A 39 1.49 7.72 1.08
C MET A 39 1.68 8.52 -0.22
N VAL A 40 2.22 9.74 -0.15
CA VAL A 40 2.40 10.61 -1.33
C VAL A 40 3.28 9.97 -2.43
N PRO A 41 4.50 9.45 -2.15
CA PRO A 41 5.28 8.75 -3.15
C PRO A 41 4.62 7.45 -3.63
N LEU A 42 3.85 6.75 -2.78
CA LEU A 42 3.09 5.56 -3.21
C LEU A 42 2.05 5.91 -4.27
N LEU A 43 1.42 7.08 -4.17
CA LEU A 43 0.37 7.49 -5.11
C LEU A 43 0.90 7.62 -6.55
N GLN A 44 2.13 8.09 -6.75
CA GLN A 44 2.70 8.25 -8.09
C GLN A 44 2.90 6.90 -8.80
N ILE A 45 3.40 5.90 -8.07
CA ILE A 45 3.61 4.55 -8.62
C ILE A 45 2.26 3.82 -8.72
N GLY A 46 1.36 4.04 -7.77
CA GLY A 46 -0.02 3.55 -7.81
C GLY A 46 -0.81 4.11 -8.99
N LEU A 47 -0.54 5.35 -9.41
CA LEU A 47 -1.15 5.93 -10.61
C LEU A 47 -0.70 5.20 -11.87
N LEU A 48 0.60 4.84 -11.97
CA LEU A 48 1.11 4.03 -13.07
C LEU A 48 0.47 2.63 -13.09
N LEU A 49 0.31 1.99 -11.93
CA LEU A 49 -0.45 0.73 -11.80
C LEU A 49 -1.88 0.90 -12.31
N PHE A 50 -2.56 1.97 -11.88
CA PHE A 50 -3.95 2.24 -12.26
C PHE A 50 -4.11 2.41 -13.77
N PHE A 51 -3.18 3.10 -14.45
CA PHE A 51 -3.18 3.17 -15.91
C PHE A 51 -2.97 1.81 -16.58
N ALA A 52 -2.09 0.96 -16.04
CA ALA A 52 -1.91 -0.39 -16.54
C ALA A 52 -3.19 -1.24 -16.36
N ILE A 53 -3.84 -1.16 -15.19
CA ILE A 53 -5.13 -1.80 -14.91
C ILE A 53 -6.19 -1.33 -15.91
N LEU A 54 -6.29 -0.01 -16.14
CA LEU A 54 -7.25 0.55 -17.10
C LEU A 54 -7.03 0.03 -18.52
N MET A 55 -5.77 -0.08 -18.96
CA MET A 55 -5.45 -0.61 -20.28
C MET A 55 -5.96 -2.04 -20.44
N PHE A 56 -5.66 -2.93 -19.48
CA PHE A 56 -6.16 -4.31 -19.50
C PHE A 56 -7.68 -4.38 -19.35
N ALA A 57 -8.30 -3.50 -18.55
CA ALA A 57 -9.75 -3.45 -18.39
C ALA A 57 -10.46 -3.07 -19.69
N ILE A 58 -9.94 -2.12 -20.47
CA ILE A 58 -10.50 -1.76 -21.78
C ILE A 58 -10.37 -2.93 -22.75
N ILE A 59 -9.20 -3.58 -22.80
CA ILE A 59 -8.99 -4.77 -23.64
C ILE A 59 -9.96 -5.89 -23.23
N GLY A 60 -10.10 -6.16 -21.93
CA GLY A 60 -11.02 -7.18 -21.42
C GLY A 60 -12.48 -6.87 -21.73
N LEU A 61 -12.89 -5.58 -21.65
CA LEU A 61 -14.23 -5.13 -22.02
C LEU A 61 -14.54 -5.45 -23.48
N GLU A 62 -13.64 -5.12 -24.41
CA GLU A 62 -13.84 -5.40 -25.84
C GLU A 62 -13.97 -6.91 -26.15
N PHE A 63 -13.24 -7.76 -25.41
CA PHE A 63 -13.24 -9.21 -25.67
C PHE A 63 -14.40 -9.94 -24.98
N TYR A 64 -14.75 -9.56 -23.75
CA TYR A 64 -15.62 -10.34 -22.87
C TYR A 64 -16.98 -9.68 -22.59
N SER A 65 -17.26 -8.49 -23.14
CA SER A 65 -18.55 -7.81 -22.98
C SER A 65 -19.72 -8.67 -23.44
N GLY A 66 -20.72 -8.78 -22.55
CA GLY A 66 -21.96 -9.51 -22.72
C GLY A 66 -21.84 -11.03 -22.65
N LYS A 67 -20.64 -11.59 -22.43
CA LYS A 67 -20.40 -13.04 -22.53
C LYS A 67 -20.64 -13.80 -21.24
N LEU A 68 -20.60 -13.12 -20.09
CA LEU A 68 -20.72 -13.73 -18.77
C LEU A 68 -22.17 -13.77 -18.24
N HIS A 69 -23.17 -13.45 -19.07
CA HIS A 69 -24.60 -13.45 -18.69
C HIS A 69 -25.36 -14.74 -19.04
N TYR A 70 -24.68 -15.72 -19.63
CA TYR A 70 -25.29 -16.98 -20.04
C TYR A 70 -25.05 -18.04 -18.98
N THR A 71 -26.10 -18.69 -18.48
CA THR A 71 -26.00 -19.79 -17.52
C THR A 71 -26.92 -20.96 -17.86
N CYS A 72 -26.70 -22.11 -17.23
CA CYS A 72 -27.49 -23.30 -17.44
C CYS A 72 -28.79 -23.23 -16.62
N THR A 73 -29.93 -23.18 -17.31
CA THR A 73 -31.26 -23.16 -16.71
C THR A 73 -32.01 -24.46 -16.99
N PRO A 74 -32.81 -24.97 -16.03
CA PRO A 74 -33.56 -26.20 -16.22
C PRO A 74 -34.62 -26.04 -17.32
N GLN A 75 -34.76 -27.04 -18.19
CA GLN A 75 -35.81 -27.06 -19.20
C GLN A 75 -37.20 -27.25 -18.55
N HIS A 76 -38.27 -26.75 -19.19
CA HIS A 76 -39.63 -26.84 -18.67
C HIS A 76 -40.04 -28.31 -18.36
N GLY A 77 -40.41 -28.58 -17.10
CA GLY A 77 -40.91 -29.88 -16.66
C GLY A 77 -39.98 -30.70 -15.76
N ILE A 78 -38.82 -30.16 -15.36
CA ILE A 78 -37.93 -30.81 -14.38
C ILE A 78 -38.51 -30.63 -12.97
N LEU A 79 -38.59 -31.74 -12.23
CA LEU A 79 -39.00 -31.78 -10.83
C LEU A 79 -37.82 -31.34 -9.95
N GLU A 80 -38.04 -30.51 -8.93
CA GLU A 80 -36.97 -29.94 -8.06
C GLU A 80 -36.06 -31.01 -7.39
N ASN A 81 -36.48 -32.27 -7.38
CA ASN A 81 -35.71 -33.40 -6.84
C ASN A 81 -34.73 -34.05 -7.85
N GLU A 82 -34.76 -33.65 -9.13
CA GLU A 82 -33.83 -34.08 -10.19
C GLU A 82 -32.82 -32.98 -10.55
N THR A 83 -32.85 -31.83 -9.87
CA THR A 83 -31.91 -30.75 -10.15
C THR A 83 -30.51 -31.12 -9.68
N VAL A 84 -29.54 -30.86 -10.53
CA VAL A 84 -28.12 -31.05 -10.25
C VAL A 84 -27.66 -30.02 -9.21
N ASP A 85 -26.56 -30.30 -8.51
CA ASP A 85 -25.97 -29.40 -7.51
C ASP A 85 -25.71 -27.99 -8.08
N SER A 86 -25.83 -26.96 -7.24
CA SER A 86 -25.70 -25.55 -7.66
C SER A 86 -24.34 -25.23 -8.29
N SER A 87 -23.30 -25.92 -7.84
CA SER A 87 -21.94 -25.81 -8.39
C SER A 87 -21.82 -26.25 -9.86
N GLU A 88 -22.72 -27.10 -10.37
CA GLU A 88 -22.67 -27.62 -11.74
C GLU A 88 -23.43 -26.75 -12.75
N TYR A 89 -24.39 -25.92 -12.31
CA TYR A 89 -25.19 -25.06 -13.18
C TYR A 89 -24.97 -23.55 -12.99
N GLU A 90 -24.47 -23.07 -11.84
CA GLU A 90 -24.14 -21.65 -11.58
C GLU A 90 -22.80 -21.23 -12.22
N VAL A 91 -22.67 -21.52 -13.50
CA VAL A 91 -21.45 -21.35 -14.26
C VAL A 91 -21.78 -20.78 -15.63
N PRO A 92 -20.86 -20.01 -16.24
CA PRO A 92 -21.09 -19.48 -17.58
C PRO A 92 -21.25 -20.63 -18.58
N CYS A 93 -22.21 -20.51 -19.49
CA CYS A 93 -22.38 -21.44 -20.60
C CYS A 93 -22.10 -20.76 -21.94
N GLY A 94 -21.67 -21.56 -22.92
CA GLY A 94 -21.34 -21.08 -24.26
C GLY A 94 -20.60 -22.16 -25.04
N VAL A 95 -19.30 -22.29 -24.77
CA VAL A 95 -18.51 -23.43 -25.27
C VAL A 95 -18.66 -24.64 -24.35
N ARG A 96 -18.74 -24.43 -23.03
CA ARG A 96 -19.13 -25.49 -22.11
C ARG A 96 -20.61 -25.83 -22.31
N ARG A 97 -20.86 -27.12 -22.53
CA ARG A 97 -22.22 -27.66 -22.66
C ARG A 97 -22.84 -27.80 -21.28
N CYS A 98 -24.10 -27.39 -21.17
CA CYS A 98 -24.90 -27.63 -19.98
C CYS A 98 -25.16 -29.13 -19.78
N PRO A 99 -25.43 -29.56 -18.53
CA PRO A 99 -25.87 -30.92 -18.23
C PRO A 99 -27.14 -31.31 -19.00
N ASP A 100 -27.42 -32.61 -19.08
CA ASP A 100 -28.63 -33.12 -19.74
C ASP A 100 -29.90 -32.49 -19.10
N LYS A 101 -30.86 -32.11 -19.96
CA LYS A 101 -32.10 -31.37 -19.59
C LYS A 101 -31.89 -29.89 -19.19
N TYR A 102 -30.69 -29.33 -19.27
CA TYR A 102 -30.45 -27.89 -19.06
C TYR A 102 -30.24 -27.17 -20.40
N SER A 103 -30.72 -25.93 -20.49
CA SER A 103 -30.54 -25.05 -21.64
C SER A 103 -29.78 -23.80 -21.23
N CYS A 104 -28.92 -23.32 -22.13
CA CYS A 104 -28.13 -22.10 -21.92
C CYS A 104 -29.01 -20.88 -22.16
N SER A 105 -29.26 -20.09 -21.12
CA SER A 105 -30.14 -18.90 -21.14
C SER A 105 -29.39 -17.66 -20.63
N ASP A 106 -29.76 -16.49 -21.14
CA ASP A 106 -29.20 -15.16 -20.86
C ASP A 106 -29.81 -14.46 -19.63
N THR A 107 -30.51 -15.21 -18.76
CA THR A 107 -31.22 -14.66 -17.60
C THR A 107 -30.33 -14.38 -16.39
N TRP A 108 -29.02 -14.65 -16.50
CA TRP A 108 -28.09 -14.57 -15.38
C TRP A 108 -27.42 -13.21 -15.27
N ILE A 109 -27.37 -12.68 -14.04
CA ILE A 109 -26.68 -11.41 -13.76
C ILE A 109 -25.16 -11.51 -13.92
N GLY A 110 -24.62 -12.73 -13.84
CA GLY A 110 -23.20 -13.04 -14.00
C GLY A 110 -22.58 -13.63 -12.72
N PRO A 111 -21.31 -14.06 -12.79
CA PRO A 111 -20.64 -14.71 -11.67
C PRO A 111 -20.45 -13.75 -10.48
N ASN A 112 -20.46 -14.30 -9.27
CA ASN A 112 -20.34 -13.55 -8.01
C ASN A 112 -21.38 -12.41 -7.91
N ASP A 113 -22.67 -12.73 -8.08
CA ASP A 113 -23.78 -11.77 -8.09
C ASP A 113 -23.61 -10.62 -9.11
N GLY A 114 -22.95 -10.90 -10.23
CA GLY A 114 -22.68 -9.94 -11.28
C GLY A 114 -21.53 -8.96 -10.96
N ILE A 115 -20.73 -9.20 -9.93
CA ILE A 115 -19.56 -8.35 -9.62
C ILE A 115 -18.43 -8.60 -10.61
N THR A 116 -18.16 -9.88 -10.93
CA THR A 116 -17.08 -10.26 -11.85
C THR A 116 -17.60 -10.29 -13.28
N GLN A 117 -17.61 -9.13 -13.93
CA GLN A 117 -18.09 -8.92 -15.30
C GLN A 117 -17.21 -7.91 -16.05
N PHE A 118 -17.32 -7.90 -17.39
CA PHE A 118 -16.56 -7.02 -18.29
C PHE A 118 -17.43 -6.01 -19.03
N ASP A 119 -18.72 -5.86 -18.69
CA ASP A 119 -19.67 -5.05 -19.49
C ASP A 119 -19.52 -3.55 -19.23
N ASN A 120 -19.03 -3.18 -18.05
CA ASN A 120 -18.82 -1.81 -17.63
C ASN A 120 -17.36 -1.60 -17.25
N ILE A 121 -16.80 -0.43 -17.58
CA ILE A 121 -15.39 -0.12 -17.27
C ILE A 121 -15.06 -0.26 -15.78
N LEU A 122 -16.00 0.09 -14.88
CA LEU A 122 -15.76 0.00 -13.43
C LEU A 122 -15.67 -1.45 -12.96
N PHE A 123 -16.56 -2.33 -13.43
CA PHE A 123 -16.54 -3.75 -13.09
C PHE A 123 -15.38 -4.47 -13.77
N ALA A 124 -15.02 -4.09 -15.00
CA ALA A 124 -13.84 -4.59 -15.69
C ALA A 124 -12.55 -4.22 -14.93
N VAL A 125 -12.42 -2.97 -14.47
CA VAL A 125 -11.30 -2.52 -13.62
C VAL A 125 -11.25 -3.31 -12.31
N LEU A 126 -12.39 -3.55 -11.67
CA LEU A 126 -12.47 -4.33 -10.43
C LEU A 126 -12.03 -5.78 -10.65
N THR A 127 -12.52 -6.41 -11.71
CA THR A 127 -12.18 -7.80 -12.08
C THR A 127 -10.70 -7.92 -12.43
N VAL A 128 -10.14 -6.98 -13.20
CA VAL A 128 -8.71 -6.93 -13.53
C VAL A 128 -7.86 -6.69 -12.28
N PHE A 129 -8.31 -5.82 -11.38
CA PHE A 129 -7.65 -5.60 -10.10
C PHE A 129 -7.60 -6.89 -9.26
N GLN A 130 -8.73 -7.60 -9.15
CA GLN A 130 -8.80 -8.90 -8.49
C GLN A 130 -7.78 -9.89 -9.13
N CYS A 131 -7.75 -9.99 -10.47
CA CYS A 131 -6.78 -10.85 -11.15
C CYS A 131 -5.33 -10.51 -10.83
N ILE A 132 -4.98 -9.22 -10.78
CA ILE A 132 -3.62 -8.74 -10.50
C ILE A 132 -3.20 -8.99 -9.05
N THR A 133 -4.15 -9.03 -8.11
CA THR A 133 -3.86 -9.43 -6.73
C THR A 133 -3.59 -10.93 -6.56
N MET A 134 -3.64 -11.70 -7.65
CA MET A 134 -3.51 -13.17 -7.67
C MET A 134 -4.57 -13.91 -6.84
N GLU A 135 -5.69 -13.28 -6.54
CA GLU A 135 -6.79 -13.88 -5.79
C GLU A 135 -7.96 -14.12 -6.75
N GLY A 136 -8.50 -15.35 -6.78
CA GLY A 136 -9.64 -15.70 -7.65
C GLY A 136 -9.43 -15.59 -9.16
N TRP A 137 -8.21 -15.32 -9.65
CA TRP A 137 -7.94 -15.06 -11.07
C TRP A 137 -8.18 -16.28 -11.97
N THR A 138 -7.92 -17.49 -11.46
CA THR A 138 -8.19 -18.74 -12.18
C THR A 138 -9.68 -18.96 -12.38
N THR A 139 -10.51 -18.57 -11.40
CA THR A 139 -11.96 -18.64 -11.50
C THR A 139 -12.47 -17.73 -12.61
N VAL A 140 -11.93 -16.51 -12.72
CA VAL A 140 -12.27 -15.60 -13.82
C VAL A 140 -11.85 -16.18 -15.17
N LEU A 141 -10.64 -16.75 -15.26
CA LEU A 141 -10.18 -17.45 -16.46
C LEU A 141 -11.11 -18.59 -16.86
N TYR A 142 -11.45 -19.49 -15.93
CA TYR A 142 -12.33 -20.63 -16.21
C TYR A 142 -13.74 -20.19 -16.60
N ASN A 143 -14.27 -19.14 -15.96
CA ASN A 143 -15.54 -18.54 -16.36
C ASN A 143 -15.51 -18.03 -17.80
N THR A 144 -14.42 -17.40 -18.22
CA THR A 144 -14.25 -16.98 -19.63
C THR A 144 -14.03 -18.14 -20.58
N ASP A 145 -13.35 -19.21 -20.15
CA ASP A 145 -13.13 -20.43 -20.94
C ASP A 145 -14.44 -21.19 -21.16
N ASP A 146 -15.29 -21.25 -20.15
CA ASP A 146 -16.59 -21.89 -20.26
C ASP A 146 -17.52 -21.12 -21.21
N ALA A 147 -17.45 -19.78 -21.21
CA ALA A 147 -18.25 -18.93 -22.09
C ALA A 147 -17.75 -18.91 -23.56
N LEU A 148 -16.44 -18.75 -23.78
CA LEU A 148 -15.86 -18.48 -25.11
C LEU A 148 -14.89 -19.55 -25.63
N GLY A 149 -14.49 -20.48 -24.77
CA GLY A 149 -13.52 -21.54 -25.08
C GLY A 149 -12.07 -21.16 -24.73
N PRO A 150 -11.20 -22.16 -24.48
CA PRO A 150 -9.85 -21.93 -23.94
C PRO A 150 -8.82 -21.42 -24.96
N ASN A 151 -9.15 -21.42 -26.26
CA ASN A 151 -8.15 -21.25 -27.33
C ASN A 151 -7.44 -19.89 -27.32
N PHE A 152 -8.13 -18.81 -26.89
CA PHE A 152 -7.60 -17.45 -26.95
C PHE A 152 -7.50 -16.75 -25.59
N ASN A 153 -8.19 -17.23 -24.55
CA ASN A 153 -8.25 -16.56 -23.25
C ASN A 153 -6.89 -16.49 -22.55
N TRP A 154 -6.06 -17.52 -22.69
CA TRP A 154 -4.72 -17.53 -22.13
C TRP A 154 -3.84 -16.38 -22.66
N ILE A 155 -4.08 -15.88 -23.88
CA ILE A 155 -3.32 -14.75 -24.47
C ILE A 155 -3.61 -13.44 -23.73
N TYR A 156 -4.80 -13.31 -23.12
CA TYR A 156 -5.14 -12.16 -22.29
C TYR A 156 -4.68 -12.35 -20.84
N PHE A 157 -5.03 -13.48 -20.21
CA PHE A 157 -4.79 -13.70 -18.78
C PHE A 157 -3.32 -13.93 -18.44
N ILE A 158 -2.54 -14.64 -19.27
CA ILE A 158 -1.13 -14.92 -18.94
C ILE A 158 -0.29 -13.62 -18.91
N PRO A 159 -0.34 -12.73 -19.93
CA PRO A 159 0.34 -11.44 -19.86
C PRO A 159 -0.21 -10.55 -18.74
N LEU A 160 -1.52 -10.56 -18.48
CA LEU A 160 -2.12 -9.83 -17.38
C LEU A 160 -1.51 -10.24 -16.03
N ILE A 161 -1.39 -11.54 -15.76
CA ILE A 161 -0.80 -12.04 -14.52
C ILE A 161 0.69 -11.75 -14.46
N ILE A 162 1.45 -12.03 -15.52
CA ILE A 162 2.90 -11.80 -15.52
C ILE A 162 3.21 -10.31 -15.35
N ILE A 163 2.63 -9.44 -16.19
CA ILE A 163 2.92 -8.00 -16.17
C ILE A 163 2.33 -7.36 -14.92
N GLY A 164 1.06 -7.63 -14.62
CA GLY A 164 0.37 -7.02 -13.49
C GLY A 164 0.96 -7.43 -12.14
N SER A 165 1.21 -8.71 -11.94
CA SER A 165 1.78 -9.20 -10.67
C SER A 165 3.22 -8.77 -10.48
N PHE A 166 4.05 -8.85 -11.54
CA PHE A 166 5.43 -8.36 -11.49
C PHE A 166 5.45 -6.87 -11.17
N PHE A 167 4.53 -6.11 -11.74
CA PHE A 167 4.41 -4.68 -11.45
C PHE A 167 4.04 -4.42 -9.98
N VAL A 168 3.06 -5.13 -9.42
CA VAL A 168 2.68 -4.98 -8.00
C VAL A 168 3.84 -5.35 -7.08
N LEU A 169 4.52 -6.47 -7.32
CA LEU A 169 5.68 -6.87 -6.52
C LEU A 169 6.81 -5.84 -6.59
N ASN A 170 7.12 -5.34 -7.78
CA ASN A 170 8.15 -4.32 -7.96
C ASN A 170 7.76 -2.97 -7.35
N LEU A 171 6.46 -2.63 -7.36
CA LEU A 171 5.96 -1.43 -6.67
C LEU A 171 6.19 -1.56 -5.17
N VAL A 172 5.81 -2.70 -4.57
CA VAL A 172 6.00 -2.94 -3.13
C VAL A 172 7.48 -2.89 -2.76
N LEU A 173 8.33 -3.59 -3.51
CA LEU A 173 9.77 -3.62 -3.28
C LEU A 173 10.41 -2.23 -3.48
N GLY A 174 10.03 -1.52 -4.54
CA GLY A 174 10.55 -0.19 -4.87
C GLY A 174 10.18 0.85 -3.81
N VAL A 175 8.93 0.85 -3.35
CA VAL A 175 8.45 1.74 -2.28
C VAL A 175 9.15 1.46 -0.95
N LEU A 176 9.19 0.19 -0.53
CA LEU A 176 9.83 -0.20 0.71
C LEU A 176 11.32 0.14 0.68
N SER A 177 12.00 -0.16 -0.42
CA SER A 177 13.41 0.19 -0.63
C SER A 177 13.62 1.70 -0.59
N GLY A 178 12.77 2.48 -1.27
CA GLY A 178 12.85 3.94 -1.28
C GLY A 178 12.65 4.57 0.11
N GLU A 179 11.66 4.13 0.88
CA GLU A 179 11.43 4.63 2.24
C GLU A 179 12.52 4.16 3.21
N PHE A 180 13.01 2.92 3.09
CA PHE A 180 14.15 2.45 3.89
C PHE A 180 15.45 3.21 3.55
N ALA A 181 15.70 3.51 2.28
CA ALA A 181 16.86 4.31 1.86
C ALA A 181 16.80 5.72 2.45
N LYS A 182 15.63 6.36 2.36
CA LYS A 182 15.38 7.70 2.92
C LYS A 182 15.52 7.75 4.44
N GLU A 183 15.02 6.74 5.15
CA GLU A 183 15.16 6.68 6.61
C GLU A 183 16.61 6.38 7.01
N ARG A 184 17.31 5.51 6.28
CA ARG A 184 18.75 5.24 6.47
C ARG A 184 19.58 6.51 6.29
N GLU A 185 19.32 7.29 5.24
CA GLU A 185 19.99 8.56 4.98
C GLU A 185 19.75 9.58 6.11
N ARG A 186 18.52 9.68 6.63
CA ARG A 186 18.21 10.55 7.79
C ARG A 186 18.99 10.15 9.04
N VAL A 187 19.10 8.85 9.32
CA VAL A 187 19.85 8.36 10.49
C VAL A 187 21.34 8.63 10.31
N GLU A 188 21.87 8.43 9.11
CA GLU A 188 23.27 8.71 8.78
C GLU A 188 23.62 10.20 8.91
N ASN A 189 22.77 11.09 8.37
CA ASN A 189 22.93 12.54 8.51
C ASN A 189 22.85 13.02 9.97
N ARG A 190 21.98 12.43 10.80
CA ARG A 190 21.97 12.74 12.25
C ARG A 190 23.23 12.26 12.94
N ARG A 191 23.74 11.06 12.57
CA ARG A 191 24.98 10.52 13.14
C ARG A 191 26.19 11.36 12.74
N SER A 192 26.31 11.78 11.48
CA SER A 192 27.40 12.64 11.01
C SER A 192 27.37 14.01 11.70
N PHE A 193 26.19 14.61 11.84
CA PHE A 193 26.01 15.87 12.58
C PHE A 193 26.43 15.74 14.06
N MET A 194 26.00 14.68 14.74
CA MET A 194 26.37 14.44 16.15
C MET A 194 27.88 14.22 16.32
N LYS A 195 28.53 13.52 15.36
CA LYS A 195 29.99 13.35 15.35
C LYS A 195 30.71 14.69 15.18
N LEU A 196 30.29 15.49 14.20
CA LEU A 196 30.87 16.82 13.96
C LEU A 196 30.77 17.72 15.19
N ARG A 197 29.60 17.73 15.85
CA ARG A 197 29.40 18.50 17.09
C ARG A 197 30.32 18.07 18.22
N ARG A 198 30.51 16.76 18.41
CA ARG A 198 31.47 16.23 19.41
C ARG A 198 32.90 16.65 19.10
N GLN A 199 33.27 16.64 17.82
CA GLN A 199 34.61 17.02 17.38
C GLN A 199 34.89 18.51 17.61
N GLN A 200 33.92 19.37 17.26
CA GLN A 200 34.01 20.81 17.54
C GLN A 200 34.06 21.10 19.04
N GLN A 201 33.33 20.34 19.87
CA GLN A 201 33.37 20.49 21.32
C GLN A 201 34.77 20.16 21.86
N ILE A 202 35.33 19.00 21.47
CA ILE A 202 36.67 18.57 21.89
C ILE A 202 37.75 19.56 21.41
N GLU A 203 37.63 20.09 20.18
CA GLU A 203 38.57 21.08 19.66
C GLU A 203 38.53 22.39 20.44
N ARG A 204 37.34 22.84 20.86
CA ARG A 204 37.19 24.02 21.74
C ARG A 204 37.81 23.79 23.11
N GLU A 205 37.52 22.66 23.73
CA GLU A 205 38.11 22.27 25.02
C GLU A 205 39.65 22.22 24.91
N LEU A 206 40.20 21.57 23.88
CA LEU A 206 41.64 21.47 23.64
C LEU A 206 42.29 22.85 23.42
N ASN A 207 41.67 23.73 22.64
CA ASN A 207 42.17 25.09 22.43
C ASN A 207 42.13 25.93 23.73
N GLY A 208 41.10 25.73 24.56
CA GLY A 208 41.02 26.32 25.90
C GLY A 208 42.17 25.86 26.81
N TYR A 209 42.42 24.55 26.87
CA TYR A 209 43.55 23.99 27.62
C TYR A 209 44.90 24.50 27.11
N ARG A 210 45.10 24.58 25.79
CA ARG A 210 46.35 25.10 25.20
C ARG A 210 46.61 26.56 25.59
N ALA A 211 45.59 27.42 25.47
CA ALA A 211 45.70 28.83 25.87
C ALA A 211 46.04 28.99 27.35
N TRP A 212 45.51 28.11 28.21
CA TRP A 212 45.86 28.07 29.62
C TRP A 212 47.33 27.67 29.84
N ILE A 213 47.82 26.59 29.18
CA ILE A 213 49.22 26.15 29.29
C ILE A 213 50.18 27.26 28.83
N ASP A 214 49.90 27.90 27.69
CA ASP A 214 50.73 29.00 27.17
C ASP A 214 50.81 30.18 28.16
N ARG A 215 49.70 30.46 28.86
CA ARG A 215 49.64 31.51 29.88
C ARG A 215 50.41 31.13 31.15
N ALA A 216 50.27 29.89 31.61
CA ALA A 216 51.01 29.38 32.77
C ALA A 216 52.53 29.34 32.51
N GLY A 217 52.95 29.01 31.29
CA GLY A 217 54.38 29.00 30.91
C GLY A 217 55.00 30.40 30.75
N SER A 218 54.20 31.41 30.39
CA SER A 218 54.67 32.78 30.20
C SER A 218 54.74 33.60 31.49
N ASP A 219 53.99 33.21 32.53
CA ASP A 219 53.89 33.92 33.80
C ASP A 219 53.97 32.96 35.01
N PRO A 220 55.17 32.54 35.43
CA PRO A 220 55.36 31.54 36.49
C PRO A 220 54.82 31.97 37.86
N ALA A 221 54.73 33.28 38.11
CA ALA A 221 54.18 33.83 39.35
C ALA A 221 52.68 33.54 39.52
N LEU A 222 51.95 33.36 38.40
CA LEU A 222 50.53 33.04 38.38
C LEU A 222 50.26 31.62 38.91
N VAL A 223 51.16 30.67 38.61
CA VAL A 223 51.06 29.28 39.07
C VAL A 223 51.37 29.18 40.57
N LEU A 224 52.41 29.87 41.04
CA LEU A 224 52.77 29.96 42.46
C LEU A 224 51.63 30.57 43.30
N SER A 225 50.94 31.59 42.78
CA SER A 225 49.79 32.20 43.48
C SER A 225 48.55 31.28 43.59
N ALA A 226 48.43 30.28 42.72
CA ALA A 226 47.32 29.33 42.72
C ALA A 226 47.56 28.13 43.66
N GLU A 227 48.82 27.77 43.92
CA GLU A 227 49.16 26.74 44.94
C GLU A 227 49.10 27.28 46.38
N GLU A 228 49.25 28.60 46.56
CA GLU A 228 49.36 29.22 47.90
C GLU A 228 48.01 29.66 48.49
N HIS A 229 46.94 29.68 47.71
CA HIS A 229 45.56 29.90 48.17
C HIS A 229 44.68 28.77 47.62
N ASP A 230 44.20 27.89 48.51
CA ASP A 230 43.22 26.83 48.25
C ASP A 230 41.82 27.42 47.91
N ASP A 231 41.77 28.46 47.06
CA ASP A 231 40.60 29.27 46.76
C ASP A 231 39.90 28.78 45.48
N PRO A 232 38.70 28.19 45.58
CA PRO A 232 38.00 27.58 44.45
C PRO A 232 37.58 28.60 43.38
N CYS A 233 37.56 29.90 43.70
CA CYS A 233 37.25 30.97 42.76
C CYS A 233 38.36 31.21 41.72
N TYR A 234 39.63 30.99 42.05
CA TYR A 234 40.73 31.18 41.10
C TYR A 234 40.90 29.99 40.15
N LEU A 235 40.67 28.76 40.64
CA LEU A 235 40.57 27.59 39.75
C LEU A 235 39.39 27.70 38.77
N SER A 236 38.24 28.25 39.21
CA SER A 236 37.09 28.49 38.33
C SER A 236 37.31 29.62 37.31
N ALA A 237 38.23 30.55 37.58
CA ALA A 237 38.64 31.58 36.61
C ALA A 237 39.71 31.07 35.62
N ALA A 238 40.35 29.94 35.94
CA ALA A 238 41.45 29.35 35.18
C ALA A 238 41.04 28.17 34.27
N VAL A 239 39.92 27.48 34.55
CA VAL A 239 39.37 26.44 33.66
C VAL A 239 38.27 27.06 32.78
N PRO A 240 38.32 26.93 31.44
CA PRO A 240 37.28 27.50 30.59
C PRO A 240 35.98 26.69 30.71
N GLN A 241 34.85 27.40 30.83
CA GLN A 241 33.48 26.85 30.76
C GLN A 241 33.12 26.36 29.35
#